data_AF-A0A8T6G3J5-F1
#
_entry.id   AF-A0A8T6G3J5-F1
#
_cell.length_a   1.000
_cell.length_b   1.000
_cell.length_c   1.000
_cell.angle_alpha   90.00
_cell.angle_beta   90.00
_cell.angle_gamma   90.00
#
_symmetry.space_group_name_H-M   'P 1'
#
loop_
_entity.id
_entity.type
_entity.pdbx_description
1 polymer ?
#
loop_
_entity_poly.entity_id
_entity_poly.type
_entity_poly.pdbx_seq_one_letter_code
_entity_poly.pdbx_strand_id
1 'polypeptide(L)' 'IKENIRKQIPLGHFGTAEDIADAILFLVSDEARYITGEVLSVNGGWYM' A
#
# COMPACT_ATOMS: atom_id res chain seq x y z
N ILE A 1 -4.38 3.33 21.64
CA ILE A 1 -4.95 2.81 20.37
C ILE A 1 -3.95 2.96 19.22
N LYS A 2 -3.54 4.18 18.83
CA LYS A 2 -2.60 4.39 17.70
C LYS A 2 -1.28 3.62 17.79
N GLU A 3 -0.66 3.53 18.97
CA GLU A 3 0.58 2.74 19.14
C GLU A 3 0.40 1.24 18.95
N ASN A 4 -0.73 0.68 19.41
CA ASN A 4 -0.98 -0.76 19.26
C ASN A 4 -1.17 -1.14 17.79
N ILE A 5 -1.84 -0.27 17.02
CA ILE A 5 -1.98 -0.44 15.58
C ILE A 5 -0.61 -0.36 14.90
N ARG A 6 0.22 0.62 15.28
CA ARG A 6 1.57 0.77 14.70
C ARG A 6 2.44 -0.49 14.85
N LYS A 7 2.32 -1.21 15.97
CA LYS A 7 3.03 -2.49 16.20
C LYS A 7 2.50 -3.64 15.35
N GLN A 8 1.29 -3.54 14.83
CA GLN A 8 0.70 -4.55 13.95
C GLN A 8 1.03 -4.29 12.47
N ILE A 9 1.57 -3.12 12.13
CA ILE A 9 2.03 -2.81 10.77
C ILE A 9 3.48 -3.33 10.65
N PRO A 10 3.78 -4.31 9.79
CA PRO A 10 5.14 -4.80 9.59
C PRO A 10 6.17 -3.72 9.24
N LEU A 11 5.79 -2.72 8.44
CA LEU A 11 6.67 -1.57 8.15
C LEU A 11 6.87 -0.61 9.33
N GLY A 12 6.11 -0.78 10.42
CA GLY A 12 6.30 -0.03 11.67
C GLY A 12 5.86 1.44 11.61
N HIS A 13 5.18 1.87 10.55
CA HIS A 13 4.61 3.21 10.43
C HIS A 13 3.26 3.19 9.70
N PHE A 14 2.47 4.24 9.90
CA PHE A 14 1.29 4.46 9.06
C PHE A 14 1.74 4.92 7.67
N GLY A 15 1.06 4.44 6.64
CA GLY A 15 1.26 4.95 5.30
C GLY A 15 0.86 6.42 5.20
N THR A 16 1.46 7.13 4.25
CA THR A 16 1.12 8.50 3.88
C THR A 16 0.25 8.53 2.62
N ALA A 17 -0.17 9.73 2.20
CA ALA A 17 -0.88 9.89 0.93
C ALA A 17 0.04 9.57 -0.26
N GLU A 18 1.33 9.85 -0.12
CA GLU A 18 2.36 9.57 -1.12
C GLU A 18 2.54 8.07 -1.36
N ASP A 19 2.51 7.24 -0.30
CA ASP A 19 2.57 5.78 -0.44
C ASP A 19 1.44 5.24 -1.35
N ILE A 20 0.25 5.83 -1.28
CA ILE A 20 -0.89 5.49 -2.15
C ILE A 20 -0.66 6.05 -3.57
N ALA A 21 -0.21 7.30 -3.68
CA ALA A 21 0.03 7.96 -4.95
C ALA A 21 1.08 7.23 -5.79
N ASP A 22 2.17 6.77 -5.17
CA ASP A 22 3.24 6.03 -5.85
C ASP A 22 2.75 4.67 -6.36
N ALA A 23 1.92 3.97 -5.58
CA ALA A 23 1.30 2.71 -6.03
C ALA A 23 0.35 2.93 -7.21
N ILE A 24 -0.43 4.02 -7.20
CA ILE A 24 -1.27 4.41 -8.34
C ILE A 24 -0.40 4.74 -9.55
N LEU A 25 0.69 5.50 -9.36
CA LEU A 25 1.60 5.89 -10.42
C LEU A 25 2.18 4.67 -11.13
N PHE A 26 2.53 3.61 -10.39
CA PHE A 26 2.91 2.33 -10.96
C PHE A 26 1.76 1.66 -11.72
N LEU A 27 0.56 1.59 -11.13
CA LEU A 27 -0.57 0.90 -11.78
C LEU A 27 -1.04 1.57 -13.08
N VAL A 28 -0.79 2.87 -13.24
CA VAL A 28 -1.10 3.60 -14.49
C VAL A 28 0.06 3.60 -15.50
N SER A 29 1.21 3.04 -15.16
CA SER A 29 2.38 3.03 -16.03
C SER A 29 2.39 1.82 -16.98
N ASP A 30 3.24 1.89 -18.02
CA ASP A 30 3.36 0.82 -19.02
C ASP A 30 3.89 -0.50 -18.44
N GLU A 31 4.59 -0.43 -17.30
CA GLU A 31 5.08 -1.57 -16.54
C GLU A 31 3.94 -2.42 -15.98
N ALA A 32 2.79 -1.82 -15.67
CA ALA A 32 1.62 -2.52 -15.14
C ALA A 32 0.63 -3.01 -16.22
N ARG A 33 0.97 -2.89 -17.52
CA ARG A 33 0.02 -3.12 -18.64
C ARG A 33 -0.67 -4.49 -18.70
N TYR A 34 -0.20 -5.48 -17.96
CA TYR A 34 -0.78 -6.82 -17.90
C TYR A 34 -1.49 -7.12 -16.57
N ILE A 35 -1.58 -6.14 -15.68
CA ILE A 35 -2.25 -6.24 -14.38
C ILE A 35 -3.66 -5.68 -14.54
N THR A 36 -4.66 -6.53 -14.32
CA THR A 36 -6.07 -6.14 -14.37
C THR A 36 -6.90 -7.05 -13.47
N GLY A 37 -7.99 -6.52 -12.91
CA GLY A 37 -8.89 -7.27 -12.01
C GLY A 37 -8.32 -7.53 -10.60
N GLU A 38 -7.18 -6.95 -10.26
CA GLU A 38 -6.49 -7.15 -8.99
C GLU A 38 -6.78 -6.03 -7.97
N VAL A 39 -6.74 -6.36 -6.68
CA VAL A 39 -6.87 -5.39 -5.59
C VAL A 39 -5.54 -5.28 -4.85
N LEU A 40 -4.80 -4.20 -5.12
CA LEU A 40 -3.51 -3.95 -4.47
C LEU A 40 -3.70 -3.34 -3.08
N SER A 41 -3.39 -4.12 -2.04
CA SER A 41 -3.37 -3.65 -0.64
C SER A 41 -2.12 -2.82 -0.34
N VAL A 42 -2.28 -1.49 -0.27
CA VAL A 42 -1.22 -0.55 0.12
C VAL A 42 -1.39 -0.13 1.57
N ASN A 43 -0.99 -1.01 2.49
CA ASN A 43 -1.26 -0.84 3.94
C ASN A 43 -0.06 -1.14 4.85
N GLY A 44 1.15 -1.19 4.28
CA GLY A 44 2.38 -1.50 5.01
C GLY A 44 2.42 -2.92 5.61
N GLY A 45 1.58 -3.83 5.11
CA GLY A 45 1.45 -5.21 5.56
C GLY A 45 0.50 -5.40 6.75
N TRP A 46 -0.30 -4.39 7.09
CA TRP A 46 -1.19 -4.45 8.26
C TRP A 46 -2.27 -5.54 8.14
N TYR A 47 -2.74 -5.81 6.92
CA TYR A 47 -3.78 -6.78 6.63
C TYR A 47 -3.49 -7.50 5.32
N MET A 48 -3.77 -8.81 5.25
CA MET A 48 -3.74 -9.67 4.06
C MET A 48 -5.10 -10.30 3.84
#